data_AF-A0A2C5YGJ2-F1
#
_entry.id   AF-A0A2C5YGJ2-F1
#
_cell.length_a   1.000
_cell.length_b   1.000
_cell.length_c   1.000
_cell.angle_alpha   90.00
_cell.angle_beta   90.00
_cell.angle_gamma   90.00
#
_symmetry.space_group_name_H-M   'P 1'
#
loop_
_entity.id
_entity.type
_entity.pdbx_description
1 polymer ?
#
loop_
_entity_poly.entity_id
_entity_poly.type
_entity_poly.pdbx_seq_one_letter_code
_entity_poly.pdbx_strand_id
1 'polypeptide(L)'
;MQSHGLPYDADMFSHGNRSHGCGHAARTVGNGIRSTGADFITQANRNNNNITIITGAHVDRVLMQSRNGVLTATGVRAVLHSGEIVDYAARKEVIVSGGAYCSPNILNRSGIGSRAELQRHGIKTMVDRPSVGKNLMDHPVSLSAGPTRRHSSAMA
;
A
#
# COMPACT_ATOMS: atom_id res chain seq x y z
N MET A 1 18.57 26.57 -8.16
CA MET A 1 17.27 26.37 -8.83
C MET A 1 16.67 27.69 -9.28
N GLN A 2 16.50 28.67 -8.38
CA GLN A 2 16.02 30.01 -8.75
C GLN A 2 16.89 30.72 -9.80
N SER A 3 18.22 30.65 -9.68
CA SER A 3 19.17 31.17 -10.67
C SER A 3 19.05 30.52 -12.06
N HIS A 4 18.35 29.40 -12.17
CA HIS A 4 18.07 28.68 -13.42
C HIS A 4 16.61 28.85 -13.87
N GLY A 5 15.89 29.86 -13.36
CA GLY A 5 14.53 30.21 -13.81
C GLY A 5 13.38 29.45 -13.13
N LEU A 6 13.66 28.61 -12.14
CA LEU A 6 12.60 27.96 -11.36
C LEU A 6 12.07 28.92 -10.28
N PRO A 7 10.81 29.37 -10.34
CA PRO A 7 10.26 30.25 -9.33
C PRO A 7 10.24 29.54 -7.97
N TYR A 8 10.60 30.27 -6.92
CA TYR A 8 10.51 29.75 -5.56
C TYR A 8 9.10 29.88 -5.02
N ASP A 9 8.65 28.82 -4.36
CA ASP A 9 7.41 28.79 -3.62
C ASP A 9 7.64 28.01 -2.31
N ALA A 10 7.36 28.65 -1.18
CA ALA A 10 7.59 28.04 0.12
C ALA A 10 6.60 26.91 0.44
N ASP A 11 5.42 26.93 -0.20
CA ASP A 11 4.32 25.98 0.04
C ASP A 11 3.87 25.29 -1.26
N MET A 12 4.85 24.80 -2.02
CA MET A 12 4.65 24.10 -3.30
C MET A 12 3.60 22.97 -3.29
N PHE A 13 3.33 22.37 -2.13
CA PHE A 13 2.58 21.11 -2.03
C PHE A 13 1.15 21.26 -1.49
N SER A 14 0.80 22.36 -0.79
CA SER A 14 -0.50 22.44 -0.11
C SER A 14 -1.58 23.18 -0.90
N HIS A 15 -1.23 24.20 -1.67
CA HIS A 15 -2.22 25.01 -2.41
C HIS A 15 -2.35 24.65 -3.90
N GLY A 16 -1.40 23.92 -4.48
CA GLY A 16 -1.50 23.42 -5.86
C GLY A 16 -1.44 24.48 -6.97
N ASN A 17 -1.05 25.71 -6.66
CA ASN A 17 -1.02 26.82 -7.63
C ASN A 17 0.22 26.81 -8.53
N ARG A 18 1.25 26.01 -8.19
CA ARG A 18 2.51 25.94 -8.94
C ARG A 18 3.01 24.51 -9.01
N SER A 19 2.83 23.86 -10.16
CA SER A 19 3.37 22.53 -10.45
C SER A 19 4.84 22.56 -10.92
N HIS A 20 5.32 23.72 -11.40
CA HIS A 20 6.66 23.90 -11.93
C HIS A 20 7.41 25.00 -11.16
N GLY A 21 8.28 24.59 -10.23
CA GLY A 21 9.01 25.50 -9.36
C GLY A 21 10.00 24.77 -8.45
N CYS A 22 10.51 25.49 -7.45
CA CYS A 22 11.33 24.91 -6.38
C CYS A 22 10.86 25.40 -5.01
N GLY A 23 10.96 24.55 -3.99
CA GLY A 23 10.48 24.88 -2.65
C GLY A 23 10.87 23.83 -1.61
N HIS A 24 10.39 24.02 -0.39
CA HIS A 24 10.59 23.07 0.69
C HIS A 24 9.64 21.88 0.52
N ALA A 25 10.19 20.67 0.54
CA ALA A 25 9.40 19.45 0.51
C ALA A 25 8.87 19.12 1.91
N ALA A 26 7.56 19.13 2.08
CA ALA A 26 6.92 18.62 3.29
C ALA A 26 7.26 17.13 3.47
N ARG A 27 7.45 16.72 4.72
CA ARG A 27 7.75 15.34 5.09
C ARG A 27 6.78 14.92 6.17
N THR A 28 6.39 13.65 6.17
CA THR A 28 5.63 13.04 7.26
C THR A 28 6.54 12.79 8.47
N VAL A 29 7.03 13.88 9.07
CA VAL A 29 7.96 13.89 10.21
C VAL A 29 7.59 15.01 11.18
N GLY A 30 7.47 14.68 12.47
CA GLY A 30 7.27 15.64 13.56
C GLY A 30 8.26 15.36 14.69
N ASN A 31 8.87 16.40 15.27
CA ASN A 31 9.88 16.28 16.33
C ASN A 31 11.03 15.30 15.99
N GLY A 32 11.43 15.24 14.72
CA GLY A 32 12.46 14.31 14.23
C GLY A 32 12.01 12.86 14.07
N ILE A 33 10.75 12.53 14.38
CA ILE A 33 10.19 11.18 14.28
C ILE A 33 9.27 11.08 13.05
N ARG A 34 9.44 10.02 12.26
CA ARG A 34 8.58 9.73 11.12
C ARG A 34 7.18 9.34 11.60
N SER A 35 6.16 9.93 10.97
CA SER A 35 4.78 9.49 11.08
C SER A 35 4.46 8.43 10.02
N THR A 36 3.84 7.34 10.45
CA THR A 36 3.44 6.19 9.63
C THR A 36 1.96 5.91 9.78
N GLY A 37 1.36 5.16 8.85
CA GLY A 37 -0.03 4.73 8.98
C GLY A 37 -0.29 3.85 10.21
N ALA A 38 0.73 3.16 10.73
CA ALA A 38 0.61 2.32 11.92
C ALA A 38 0.37 3.15 13.19
N ASP A 39 0.86 4.40 13.24
CA ASP A 39 0.74 5.27 14.40
C ASP A 39 -0.72 5.57 14.78
N PHE A 40 -1.63 5.52 13.80
CA PHE A 40 -3.07 5.64 14.05
C PHE A 40 -3.57 4.56 15.02
N ILE A 41 -3.04 3.33 14.92
CA ILE A 41 -3.47 2.21 15.75
C ILE A 41 -2.56 2.06 16.97
N THR A 42 -1.25 2.18 16.81
CA THR A 42 -0.27 1.95 17.89
C THR A 42 -0.18 3.11 18.88
N GLN A 43 -0.57 4.33 18.49
CA GLN A 43 -0.57 5.50 19.35
C GLN A 43 -2.00 6.00 19.61
N ALA A 44 -2.69 6.49 18.57
CA ALA A 44 -3.98 7.17 18.75
C ALA A 44 -5.12 6.24 19.23
N ASN A 45 -5.06 4.95 18.88
CA ASN A 45 -6.08 3.96 19.26
C ASN A 45 -5.50 2.80 20.09
N ARG A 46 -4.39 3.01 20.78
CA ARG A 46 -3.66 1.94 21.48
C ARG A 46 -4.52 1.15 22.48
N ASN A 47 -5.48 1.83 23.12
CA ASN A 47 -6.36 1.26 24.15
C ASN A 47 -7.76 0.91 23.61
N ASN A 48 -7.93 0.83 22.28
CA ASN A 48 -9.21 0.49 21.70
C ASN A 48 -9.40 -1.03 21.63
N ASN A 49 -10.26 -1.56 22.49
CA ASN A 49 -10.56 -3.00 22.57
C ASN A 49 -11.33 -3.55 21.36
N ASN A 50 -11.75 -2.70 20.43
CA ASN A 50 -12.44 -3.11 19.20
C ASN A 50 -11.49 -3.37 18.02
N ILE A 51 -10.18 -3.17 18.21
CA ILE A 51 -9.17 -3.39 17.15
C ILE A 51 -8.22 -4.50 17.60
N THR A 52 -8.11 -5.54 16.78
CA THR A 52 -7.12 -6.61 16.96
C THR A 52 -6.10 -6.53 15.82
N ILE A 53 -4.82 -6.40 16.17
CA ILE A 53 -3.72 -6.41 15.21
C ILE A 53 -3.04 -7.78 15.26
N ILE A 54 -2.98 -8.45 14.12
CA ILE A 54 -2.26 -9.71 13.97
C ILE A 54 -1.11 -9.45 13.01
N THR A 55 0.12 -9.51 13.54
CA THR A 55 1.35 -9.39 12.75
C THR A 55 1.92 -10.77 12.44
N GLY A 56 2.83 -10.87 11.47
CA GLY A 56 3.39 -12.16 11.06
C GLY A 56 2.35 -13.11 10.44
N ALA A 57 1.24 -12.58 9.94
CA ALA A 57 0.19 -13.34 9.25
C ALA A 57 0.13 -12.91 7.77
N HIS A 58 0.47 -13.82 6.87
CA HIS A 58 0.41 -13.59 5.42
C HIS A 58 -0.93 -14.07 4.86
N VAL A 59 -1.76 -13.17 4.34
CA VAL A 59 -3.06 -13.54 3.77
C VAL A 59 -2.87 -14.29 2.45
N ASP A 60 -3.35 -15.53 2.40
CA ASP A 60 -3.41 -16.36 1.20
C ASP A 60 -4.55 -15.88 0.29
N ARG A 61 -5.79 -15.97 0.78
CA ARG A 61 -6.99 -15.66 -0.01
C ARG A 61 -8.17 -15.23 0.87
N VAL A 62 -9.14 -14.60 0.24
CA VAL A 62 -10.47 -14.35 0.79
C VAL A 62 -11.28 -15.63 0.73
N LEU A 63 -11.94 -15.97 1.84
CA LEU A 63 -12.90 -17.05 1.91
C LEU A 63 -14.24 -16.51 1.44
N MET A 64 -14.86 -17.21 0.47
CA MET A 64 -16.14 -16.82 -0.09
C MET A 64 -17.14 -17.96 -0.06
N GLN A 65 -18.40 -17.62 0.18
CA GLN A 65 -19.51 -18.57 0.15
C GLN A 65 -20.60 -18.05 -0.78
N SER A 66 -21.22 -18.97 -1.53
CA SER A 66 -22.41 -18.68 -2.32
C SER A 66 -23.65 -19.10 -1.53
N ARG A 67 -24.55 -18.16 -1.26
CA ARG A 67 -25.85 -18.44 -0.65
C ARG A 67 -26.93 -17.81 -1.52
N ASN A 68 -27.86 -18.62 -2.02
CA ASN A 68 -28.94 -18.19 -2.90
C ASN A 68 -28.44 -17.44 -4.15
N GLY A 69 -27.31 -17.88 -4.72
CA GLY A 69 -26.70 -17.23 -5.89
C GLY A 69 -25.93 -15.94 -5.60
N VAL A 70 -25.94 -15.46 -4.35
CA VAL A 70 -25.16 -14.30 -3.92
C VAL A 70 -23.82 -14.78 -3.36
N LEU A 71 -22.74 -14.25 -3.92
CA LEU A 71 -21.39 -14.53 -3.45
C LEU A 71 -20.99 -13.52 -2.37
N THR A 72 -20.63 -14.02 -1.19
CA THR A 72 -20.29 -13.21 -0.03
C THR A 72 -18.90 -13.57 0.50
N ALA A 73 -18.07 -12.57 0.77
CA ALA A 73 -16.82 -12.76 1.50
C ALA A 73 -17.11 -13.01 2.99
N THR A 74 -16.65 -14.15 3.51
CA THR A 74 -16.94 -14.60 4.87
C THR A 74 -15.72 -14.59 5.78
N GLY A 75 -14.54 -14.22 5.25
CA GLY A 75 -13.29 -14.25 6.01
C GLY A 75 -12.05 -14.27 5.13
N VAL A 76 -10.92 -14.59 5.74
CA VAL A 76 -9.64 -14.76 5.05
C VAL A 76 -8.92 -16.00 5.58
N ARG A 77 -8.16 -16.65 4.70
CA ARG A 77 -7.15 -17.64 5.06
C ARG A 77 -5.80 -16.96 5.15
N ALA A 78 -5.08 -17.18 6.24
CA ALA A 78 -3.73 -16.66 6.43
C ALA A 78 -2.75 -17.77 6.83
N VAL A 79 -1.48 -17.57 6.50
CA VAL A 79 -0.36 -18.40 6.94
C VAL A 79 0.43 -17.59 7.97
N LEU A 80 0.50 -18.08 9.20
CA LEU A 80 1.26 -17.45 10.27
C LEU A 80 2.76 -17.69 10.06
N HIS A 81 3.60 -16.90 10.73
CA HIS A 81 5.06 -17.06 10.68
C HIS A 81 5.52 -18.45 11.17
N SER A 82 4.72 -19.10 12.03
CA SER A 82 4.91 -20.49 12.45
C SER A 82 4.70 -21.54 11.34
N GLY A 83 4.14 -21.14 10.19
CA GLY A 83 3.67 -22.03 9.13
C GLY A 83 2.23 -22.54 9.34
N GLU A 84 1.61 -22.21 10.47
CA GLU A 84 0.22 -22.57 10.76
C GLU A 84 -0.74 -21.87 9.79
N ILE A 85 -1.73 -22.61 9.28
CA ILE A 85 -2.79 -22.07 8.42
C ILE A 85 -4.01 -21.79 9.30
N VAL A 86 -4.46 -20.54 9.32
CA VAL A 86 -5.59 -20.08 10.13
C VAL A 86 -6.63 -19.38 9.25
N ASP A 87 -7.90 -19.69 9.49
CA ASP A 87 -9.04 -19.03 8.85
C ASP A 87 -9.67 -18.02 9.84
N TYR A 88 -9.71 -16.74 9.46
CA TYR A 88 -10.35 -15.67 10.23
C TYR A 88 -11.71 -15.34 9.62
N ALA A 89 -12.78 -15.50 10.39
CA ALA A 89 -14.15 -15.19 9.94
C ALA A 89 -14.47 -13.69 10.05
N ALA A 90 -15.19 -13.16 9.07
CA ALA A 90 -15.72 -11.81 9.04
C ALA A 90 -17.25 -11.83 9.03
N ARG A 91 -17.88 -11.08 9.94
CA ARG A 91 -19.36 -11.01 10.04
C ARG A 91 -20.00 -10.03 9.07
N LYS A 92 -19.24 -9.02 8.60
CA LYS A 92 -19.76 -7.93 7.75
C LYS A 92 -19.01 -7.88 6.43
N GLU A 93 -17.72 -7.55 6.49
CA GLU A 93 -16.93 -7.23 5.30
C GLU A 93 -15.49 -7.71 5.43
N VAL A 94 -14.84 -7.88 4.29
CA VAL A 94 -13.40 -8.10 4.16
C VAL A 94 -12.84 -6.98 3.29
N ILE A 95 -11.90 -6.20 3.82
CA ILE A 95 -11.25 -5.10 3.11
C ILE A 95 -9.83 -5.54 2.73
N VAL A 96 -9.55 -5.60 1.43
CA VAL A 96 -8.24 -6.04 0.92
C VAL A 96 -7.31 -4.83 0.75
N SER A 97 -6.36 -4.69 1.66
CA SER A 97 -5.39 -3.58 1.70
C SER A 97 -3.94 -4.06 1.55
N GLY A 98 -3.69 -5.06 0.71
CA GLY A 98 -2.35 -5.62 0.45
C GLY A 98 -1.44 -4.76 -0.44
N GLY A 99 -1.85 -3.54 -0.79
CA GLY A 99 -1.13 -2.68 -1.73
C GLY A 99 -1.19 -3.15 -3.19
N ALA A 100 -0.58 -2.38 -4.09
CA ALA A 100 -0.68 -2.58 -5.54
C ALA A 100 -0.19 -3.96 -6.01
N TYR A 101 0.77 -4.57 -5.31
CA TYR A 101 1.34 -5.87 -5.67
C TYR A 101 0.60 -7.06 -5.04
N CYS A 102 0.26 -7.00 -3.76
CA CYS A 102 -0.31 -8.18 -3.07
C CYS A 102 -1.83 -8.28 -3.19
N SER A 103 -2.56 -7.15 -3.22
CA SER A 103 -4.02 -7.15 -3.38
C SER A 103 -4.49 -7.95 -4.62
N PRO A 104 -3.97 -7.73 -5.85
CA PRO A 104 -4.42 -8.51 -7.00
C PRO A 104 -4.10 -10.00 -6.87
N ASN A 105 -2.99 -10.36 -6.21
CA ASN A 105 -2.63 -11.76 -5.97
C ASN A 105 -3.58 -12.44 -4.98
N ILE A 106 -3.97 -11.75 -3.90
CA ILE A 106 -5.00 -12.22 -2.97
C ILE A 106 -6.32 -12.45 -3.71
N LEU A 107 -6.75 -11.49 -4.53
CA LEU A 107 -7.99 -11.61 -5.32
C LEU A 107 -7.93 -12.78 -6.30
N ASN A 108 -6.82 -12.92 -7.05
CA ASN A 108 -6.63 -14.02 -7.97
C ASN A 108 -6.72 -15.38 -7.25
N ARG A 109 -6.01 -15.59 -6.13
CA ARG A 109 -6.10 -16.82 -5.34
C ARG A 109 -7.48 -17.05 -4.70
N SER A 110 -8.27 -15.99 -4.54
CA SER A 110 -9.66 -16.07 -4.11
C SER A 110 -10.63 -16.48 -5.22
N GLY A 111 -10.14 -16.60 -6.47
CA GLY A 111 -10.98 -16.86 -7.64
C GLY A 111 -11.61 -15.61 -8.25
N ILE A 112 -11.11 -14.42 -7.93
CA ILE A 112 -11.54 -13.13 -8.49
C ILE A 112 -10.43 -12.61 -9.41
N GLY A 113 -10.58 -12.81 -10.72
CA GLY A 113 -9.52 -12.51 -11.69
C GLY A 113 -9.86 -12.98 -13.09
N SER A 114 -8.93 -12.86 -14.03
CA SER A 114 -9.11 -13.36 -15.40
C SER A 114 -9.33 -14.86 -15.39
N ARG A 115 -10.48 -15.35 -15.88
CA ARG A 115 -10.77 -16.79 -15.96
C ARG A 115 -9.64 -17.60 -16.60
N ALA A 116 -9.11 -17.13 -17.73
CA ALA A 116 -8.03 -17.81 -18.43
C ALA A 116 -6.75 -17.88 -17.60
N GLU A 117 -6.40 -16.82 -16.86
CA GLU A 117 -5.22 -16.83 -15.99
C GLU A 117 -5.44 -17.75 -14.78
N LEU A 118 -6.60 -17.67 -14.14
CA LEU A 118 -6.95 -18.50 -12.99
C LEU A 118 -6.93 -19.99 -13.34
N GLN A 119 -7.48 -20.37 -14.49
CA GLN A 119 -7.49 -21.76 -14.97
C GLN A 119 -6.08 -22.31 -15.18
N ARG A 120 -5.15 -21.51 -15.72
CA ARG A 120 -3.73 -21.92 -15.88
C ARG A 120 -3.06 -22.27 -14.56
N HIS A 121 -3.54 -21.71 -13.45
CA HIS A 121 -3.03 -21.97 -12.10
C HIS A 121 -3.90 -22.94 -11.28
N GLY A 122 -4.87 -23.61 -11.91
CA GLY A 122 -5.77 -24.54 -11.22
C GLY A 122 -6.73 -23.88 -10.23
N ILE A 123 -6.97 -22.57 -10.36
CA ILE A 123 -7.84 -21.81 -9.47
C ILE A 123 -9.25 -21.77 -10.06
N LYS A 124 -10.25 -22.17 -9.26
CA LYS A 124 -11.66 -22.03 -9.64
C LYS A 124 -12.03 -20.55 -9.75
N THR A 125 -12.49 -20.13 -10.92
CA THR A 125 -13.03 -18.79 -11.13
C THR A 125 -14.39 -18.65 -10.45
N MET A 126 -14.48 -17.72 -9.50
CA MET A 126 -15.70 -17.32 -8.81
C MET A 126 -16.27 -16.05 -9.44
N VAL A 127 -15.40 -15.09 -9.77
CA VAL A 127 -15.75 -13.85 -10.47
C VAL A 127 -14.73 -13.63 -11.58
N ASP A 128 -15.21 -13.57 -12.82
CA ASP A 128 -14.37 -13.29 -13.98
C ASP A 128 -14.12 -11.77 -14.06
N ARG A 129 -12.91 -11.35 -13.67
CA ARG A 129 -12.51 -9.96 -13.64
C ARG A 129 -11.11 -9.80 -14.24
N PRO A 130 -10.99 -9.70 -15.57
CA PRO A 130 -9.69 -9.74 -16.25
C PRO A 130 -8.80 -8.52 -15.97
N SER A 131 -9.34 -7.43 -15.43
CA SER A 131 -8.57 -6.24 -15.03
C SER A 131 -7.78 -6.41 -13.72
N VAL A 132 -8.06 -7.45 -12.93
CA VAL A 132 -7.33 -7.71 -11.68
C VAL A 132 -5.85 -7.96 -11.98
N GLY A 133 -4.97 -7.18 -11.35
CA GLY A 133 -3.52 -7.26 -11.55
C GLY A 133 -3.03 -6.63 -12.85
N LYS A 134 -3.87 -5.91 -13.58
CA LYS A 134 -3.49 -5.13 -14.76
C LYS A 134 -3.38 -3.64 -14.40
N ASN A 135 -2.90 -2.84 -15.35
CA ASN A 135 -2.74 -1.38 -15.20
C ASN A 135 -1.82 -0.97 -14.03
N LEU A 136 -0.74 -1.73 -13.81
CA LEU A 136 0.32 -1.33 -12.90
C LEU A 136 1.07 -0.13 -13.50
N MET A 137 1.17 0.94 -12.72
CA MET A 137 1.92 2.14 -13.06
C MET A 137 2.86 2.47 -11.90
N ASP A 138 4.06 2.93 -12.22
CA ASP A 138 5.04 3.39 -11.26
C ASP A 138 5.85 4.54 -11.87
N HIS A 139 6.56 5.30 -11.03
CA HIS A 139 7.43 6.37 -11.47
C HIS A 139 8.87 5.85 -11.60
N PRO A 140 9.45 5.76 -12.82
CA PRO A 140 10.84 5.37 -12.96
C PRO A 140 11.74 6.43 -12.32
N VAL A 141 12.68 5.99 -11.48
CA VAL A 141 13.63 6.86 -10.78
C VAL A 141 15.02 6.67 -11.35
N SER A 142 15.68 7.78 -11.71
CA SER A 142 17.11 7.80 -12.02
C SER A 142 17.85 8.57 -10.92
N LEU A 143 18.86 7.94 -10.33
CA LEU A 143 19.70 8.55 -9.30
C LEU A 143 21.00 9.05 -9.95
N SER A 144 21.25 10.35 -9.87
CA SER A 144 22.53 10.95 -10.24
C SER A 144 23.28 11.35 -8.98
N ALA A 145 24.52 10.87 -8.83
CA ALA A 145 25.41 11.26 -7.75
C ALA A 145 26.64 11.98 -8.33
N GLY A 146 27.05 13.07 -7.67
CA GLY A 146 28.22 13.84 -8.06
C GLY A 146 28.96 14.38 -6.83
N PRO A 147 30.28 14.63 -6.93
CA PRO A 147 31.04 15.17 -5.83
C PRO A 147 30.57 16.59 -5.51
N THR A 148 30.43 16.90 -4.21
CA THR A 148 30.21 18.27 -3.75
C THR A 148 31.56 18.94 -3.53
N ARG A 149 31.76 20.17 -4.04
CA ARG A 149 32.93 20.97 -3.67
C ARG A 149 32.81 21.32 -2.19
N ARG A 150 33.79 20.95 -1.37
CA ARG A 150 33.92 21.49 -0.01
C ARG A 150 34.18 22.99 -0.14
N HIS A 151 33.26 23.83 0.36
CA HIS A 151 33.58 25.23 0.59
C HIS A 151 34.56 25.30 1.77
N SER A 152 35.83 25.65 1.52
CA SER A 152 36.76 26.00 2.58
C SER A 152 36.43 27.40 3.09
N SER A 153 35.52 27.52 4.05
CA SER A 153 35.44 28.73 4.88
C SER A 153 36.28 28.51 6.14
N ALA A 154 37.60 28.53 5.97
CA ALA A 154 38.48 28.96 7.04
C ALA A 154 38.50 30.49 6.97
N MET A 155 37.68 31.15 7.79
CA MET A 155 37.91 32.56 8.12
C MET A 155 38.79 32.59 9.37
N ALA A 156 39.97 33.17 9.18
CA ALA A 156 40.85 33.68 10.24
C ALA A 156 40.25 34.94 10.87
#